data_AF-A0A1F2QTD7-F1
#
_entry.id   AF-A0A1F2QTD7-F1
#
_cell.length_a   1.000
_cell.length_b   1.000
_cell.length_c   1.000
_cell.angle_alpha   90.00
_cell.angle_beta   90.00
_cell.angle_gamma   90.00
#
_symmetry.space_group_name_H-M   'P 1'
#
loop_
_entity.id
_entity.type
_entity.pdbx_description
1 polymer ?
#
loop_
_entity_poly.entity_id
_entity_poly.type
_entity_poly.pdbx_seq_one_letter_code
_entity_poly.pdbx_strand_id
1 'polypeptide(L)' 'MTEIRKYRCPDGGVPFDRWIAKLRDGRAKARVLVQLDCLKLGLLGDWKPVGGGVFELRIFEGKG' A
#
# COMPACT_ATOMS: atom_id res chain seq x y z
N MET A 1 10.80 3.81 14.05
CA MET A 1 9.91 2.78 13.47
C MET A 1 8.51 3.38 13.41
N THR A 2 7.90 3.42 12.23
CA THR A 2 6.60 4.08 12.03
C THR A 2 5.48 3.06 12.14
N GLU A 3 4.43 3.39 12.90
CA GLU A 3 3.25 2.54 12.99
C GLU A 3 2.40 2.70 11.72
N ILE A 4 2.10 1.58 11.03
CA ILE A 4 1.18 1.57 9.89
C ILE A 4 -0.15 1.00 10.35
N ARG A 5 -1.22 1.79 10.22
CA ARG A 5 -2.59 1.37 10.49
C ARG A 5 -3.35 1.19 9.18
N LYS A 6 -4.18 0.15 9.11
CA LYS A 6 -5.09 -0.06 7.98
C LYS A 6 -6.42 0.62 8.28
N TYR A 7 -6.96 1.33 7.29
CA TYR A 7 -8.31 1.88 7.38
C TYR A 7 -9.34 0.75 7.44
N ARG A 8 -10.25 0.85 8.42
CA ARG A 8 -11.42 -0.01 8.54
C ARG A 8 -12.66 0.82 8.19
N CYS A 9 -13.42 0.36 7.22
CA CYS A 9 -14.69 0.94 6.84
C CYS A 9 -15.73 0.80 7.97
N PRO A 10 -16.79 1.64 8.00
CA PRO A 10 -17.87 1.53 8.98
C PRO A 10 -18.59 0.17 8.96
N ASP A 11 -18.59 -0.53 7.82
CA ASP A 11 -19.13 -1.89 7.65
C ASP A 11 -18.22 -3.00 8.20
N GLY A 12 -17.08 -2.64 8.79
CA GLY A 12 -16.07 -3.56 9.32
C GLY A 12 -15.07 -4.07 8.27
N GLY A 13 -15.25 -3.74 6.99
CA GLY A 13 -14.35 -4.14 5.92
C GLY A 13 -12.99 -3.44 5.97
N VAL A 14 -11.94 -4.12 5.53
CA VAL A 14 -10.61 -3.52 5.33
C VAL A 14 -10.31 -3.52 3.82
N PRO A 15 -10.46 -2.38 3.12
CA PRO A 15 -10.31 -2.31 1.66
C PRO A 15 -8.96 -2.83 1.17
N PHE A 16 -7.87 -2.50 1.87
CA PHE A 16 -6.53 -2.97 1.53
C PHE A 16 -6.44 -4.49 1.52
N ASP A 17 -6.99 -5.17 2.54
CA ASP A 17 -6.95 -6.63 2.66
C ASP A 17 -7.76 -7.30 1.55
N ARG A 18 -8.93 -6.73 1.22
CA ARG A 18 -9.76 -7.21 0.10
C ARG A 18 -9.05 -7.03 -1.25
N TRP A 19 -8.37 -5.91 -1.45
CA TRP A 19 -7.66 -5.60 -2.69
C TRP A 19 -6.41 -6.48 -2.87
N ILE A 20 -5.53 -6.55 -1.86
CA ILE A 20 -4.28 -7.33 -1.94
C ILE A 20 -4.52 -8.84 -2.08
N ALA A 21 -5.65 -9.34 -1.55
CA ALA A 21 -6.07 -10.73 -1.74
C ALA A 21 -6.50 -11.01 -3.19
N LYS A 22 -7.07 -10.03 -3.90
CA LYS A 22 -7.52 -10.16 -5.30
C LYS A 22 -6.41 -9.92 -6.32
N LEU A 23 -5.27 -9.37 -5.91
CA LEU A 23 -4.13 -9.12 -6.79
C LEU A 23 -3.52 -10.44 -7.28
N ARG A 24 -3.68 -10.75 -8.57
CA ARG A 24 -3.25 -12.02 -9.18
C ARG A 24 -1.75 -12.08 -9.47
N ASP A 25 -1.13 -10.94 -9.77
CA ASP A 25 0.30 -10.87 -10.03
C ASP A 25 1.08 -11.02 -8.71
N GLY A 26 1.72 -12.18 -8.54
CA GLY A 26 2.52 -12.49 -7.36
C GLY A 26 3.73 -11.56 -7.17
N ARG A 27 4.31 -11.03 -8.26
CA ARG A 27 5.43 -10.08 -8.18
C ARG A 27 4.94 -8.73 -7.70
N ALA A 28 3.86 -8.21 -8.29
CA ALA A 28 3.22 -6.98 -7.82
C ALA A 28 2.84 -7.07 -6.34
N LYS A 29 2.24 -8.20 -5.94
CA LYS A 29 1.90 -8.46 -4.54
C LYS A 29 3.12 -8.45 -3.62
N ALA A 30 4.21 -9.12 -4.00
CA ALA A 30 5.44 -9.13 -3.22
C ALA A 30 6.06 -7.74 -3.09
N ARG A 31 6.10 -6.94 -4.18
CA ARG A 31 6.63 -5.57 -4.16
C ARG A 31 5.82 -4.65 -3.24
N VAL A 32 4.49 -4.76 -3.26
CA VAL A 32 3.62 -4.02 -2.32
C VAL A 32 3.98 -4.34 -0.87
N LEU A 33 4.14 -5.62 -0.53
CA LEU A 33 4.47 -6.03 0.84
C LEU A 33 5.86 -5.53 1.28
N VAL A 34 6.88 -5.67 0.41
CA VAL A 34 8.22 -5.16 0.68
C VAL A 34 8.20 -3.64 0.91
N GLN A 35 7.47 -2.89 0.08
CA GLN A 35 7.39 -1.45 0.24
C GLN A 35 6.70 -1.04 1.57
N LEU A 36 5.70 -1.80 2.04
CA LEU A 36 5.10 -1.58 3.36
C LEU A 36 6.11 -1.84 4.49
N ASP A 37 6.98 -2.84 4.36
CA ASP A 37 8.03 -3.08 5.34
C ASP A 37 9.09 -1.96 5.35
N CYS A 38 9.47 -1.47 4.18
CA CYS A 38 10.31 -0.27 4.05
C CYS A 38 9.67 0.95 4.73
N LEU A 39 8.36 1.16 4.55
CA LEU A 39 7.64 2.25 5.20
C LEU A 39 7.66 2.17 6.73
N LYS A 40 7.57 0.96 7.32
CA LYS A 40 7.71 0.78 8.78
C LYS A 40 9.09 1.21 9.27
N LEU A 41 10.11 1.09 8.42
CA LEU A 41 11.47 1.55 8.69
C LEU A 41 11.67 3.06 8.43
N GLY A 42 10.66 3.76 7.93
CA GLY A 42 10.74 5.19 7.58
C GLY A 42 11.24 5.46 6.17
N LEU A 43 11.37 4.42 5.32
CA LEU A 43 11.79 4.54 3.94
C LEU A 43 10.56 4.69 3.03
N LEU A 44 10.27 5.94 2.63
CA LEU A 44 9.02 6.28 1.94
C LEU A 44 8.93 5.76 0.50
N GLY A 45 10.06 5.51 -0.18
CA GLY A 45 10.04 5.14 -1.60
C GLY A 45 9.52 6.26 -2.49
N ASP A 46 8.84 5.90 -3.58
CA ASP A 46 8.18 6.87 -4.47
C ASP A 46 6.76 7.18 -3.98
N TRP A 47 6.51 8.45 -3.65
CA TRP A 47 5.20 8.93 -3.19
C TRP A 47 4.86 10.29 -3.80
N LYS A 48 3.56 10.61 -3.84
CA LYS A 48 3.06 11.88 -4.39
C LYS A 48 1.82 12.38 -3.62
N PRO A 49 1.66 13.69 -3.36
CA PRO A 49 0.41 14.23 -2.83
C PRO A 49 -0.72 14.11 -3.85
N VAL A 50 -1.91 13.69 -3.39
CA VAL A 50 -3.15 13.63 -4.20
C VAL A 50 -4.24 14.58 -3.70
N GLY A 51 -3.94 15.39 -2.68
CA GLY A 51 -4.84 16.39 -2.10
C GLY A 51 -5.48 15.95 -0.78
N GLY A 52 -6.05 16.89 -0.03
CA GLY A 52 -6.76 16.60 1.23
C GLY A 52 -5.91 15.96 2.33
N GLY A 53 -4.59 16.19 2.32
CA GLY A 53 -3.64 15.52 3.24
C GLY A 53 -3.38 14.05 2.92
N VAL A 54 -3.81 13.57 1.74
CA VAL A 54 -3.60 12.20 1.26
C VAL A 54 -2.42 12.16 0.30
N PHE A 55 -1.63 11.09 0.41
CA PHE A 55 -0.49 10.80 -0.45
C PHE A 55 -0.65 9.40 -1.04
N GLU A 56 -0.31 9.24 -2.32
CA GLU A 56 -0.21 7.94 -2.98
C GLU A 56 1.21 7.41 -2.89
N LEU A 57 1.35 6.11 -2.66
CA LEU A 57 2.60 5.36 -2.73
C LEU A 57 2.63 4.63 -4.08
N ARG A 58 3.62 4.95 -4.91
CA ARG A 58 3.70 4.47 -6.29
C ARG A 58 4.65 3.31 -6.38
N ILE A 59 4.17 2.20 -6.93
CA ILE A 59 4.95 0.98 -7.14
C ILE A 59 4.81 0.61 -8.60
N PHE A 60 5.88 0.77 -9.36
CA PHE A 60 5.95 0.36 -10.75
C PHE A 60 6.28 -1.13 -10.81
N GLU A 61 5.25 -1.96 -10.73
CA GLU A 61 5.37 -3.41 -10.90
C GLU A 61 4.18 -3.94 -11.70
N GLY A 62 4.46 -4.33 -12.94
CA GLY A 62 3.48 -4.80 -13.92
C GLY A 62 3.96 -4.55 -15.34
N LYS A 63 3.66 -5.48 -16.25
CA LYS A 63 3.69 -5.22 -17.70
C LYS A 63 2.31 -4.67 -18.10
N GLY A 64 2.05 -3.39 -17.80
CA GLY A 64 0.79 -2.71 -18.17
C GLY A 64 -0.04 -2.29 -16.98
#